data_AF-A0A0Q4BGL3-F1
#
_entry.id   AF-A0A0Q4BGL3-F1
#
_cell.length_a   1.000
_cell.length_b   1.000
_cell.length_c   1.000
_cell.angle_alpha   90.00
_cell.angle_beta   90.00
_cell.angle_gamma   90.00
#
_symmetry.space_group_name_H-M   'P 1'
#
loop_
_entity.id
_entity.type
_entity.pdbx_description
1 polymer ?
#
loop_
_entity_poly.entity_id
_entity_poly.type
_entity_poly.pdbx_seq_one_letter_code
_entity_poly.pdbx_strand_id
1 'polypeptide(L)' 'MSNSDPETPRGPMGDARPDSFDPHKQNESAQKPAKLKDRALGSTVTPEDYPEEQRAKGA' A
#
# COMPACT_ATOMS: atom_id res chain seq x y z
N MET A 1 2.61 -31.71 -15.54
CA MET A 1 1.70 -31.90 -14.38
C MET A 1 1.11 -30.54 -14.09
N SER A 2 -0.21 -30.42 -14.13
CA SER A 2 -0.93 -29.15 -13.95
C SER A 2 -0.73 -28.64 -12.52
N ASN A 3 0.00 -27.53 -12.38
CA ASN A 3 0.18 -26.82 -11.11
C ASN A 3 -1.09 -26.02 -10.79
N SER A 4 -2.19 -26.72 -10.52
CA SER A 4 -3.47 -26.12 -10.12
C SER A 4 -3.83 -26.63 -8.74
N ASP A 5 -4.19 -25.70 -7.86
CA ASP A 5 -4.74 -25.98 -6.53
C ASP A 5 -5.95 -26.94 -6.66
N PRO A 6 -5.93 -28.12 -6.02
CA PRO A 6 -7.03 -29.10 -6.11
C PRO A 6 -8.35 -28.58 -5.55
N GLU A 7 -8.33 -27.59 -4.64
CA GLU A 7 -9.55 -26.99 -4.07
C GLU A 7 -10.22 -25.99 -5.03
N THR A 8 -9.47 -25.46 -6.01
CA THR A 8 -9.98 -24.50 -6.99
C THR A 8 -9.54 -24.82 -8.42
N PRO A 9 -10.14 -25.84 -9.06
CA PRO A 9 -9.80 -26.23 -10.42
C PRO A 9 -10.07 -25.07 -11.40
N ARG A 10 -9.03 -24.67 -12.13
CA ARG A 10 -9.13 -23.60 -13.13
C ARG A 10 -9.89 -24.10 -14.36
N GLY A 11 -10.79 -23.26 -14.89
CA GLY A 11 -11.42 -23.50 -16.19
C GLY A 11 -10.43 -23.40 -17.35
N PRO A 12 -10.83 -23.79 -18.58
CA PRO A 12 -9.95 -23.82 -19.75
C PRO A 12 -9.38 -22.44 -20.14
N MET A 13 -10.06 -21.36 -19.76
CA MET A 13 -9.61 -19.98 -19.98
C MET A 13 -8.73 -19.43 -18.85
N GLY A 14 -8.48 -20.21 -17.79
CA GLY A 14 -7.88 -19.72 -16.55
C GLY A 14 -8.88 -18.95 -15.69
N ASP A 15 -8.64 -18.92 -14.38
CA ASP A 15 -9.39 -18.07 -13.46
C ASP A 15 -8.67 -16.72 -13.33
N ALA A 16 -9.41 -15.61 -13.23
CA ALA A 16 -8.86 -14.28 -13.02
C ALA A 16 -8.48 -14.05 -11.54
N ARG A 17 -8.88 -14.95 -10.64
CA ARG A 17 -8.50 -14.86 -9.23
C ARG A 17 -6.98 -14.98 -9.08
N PRO A 18 -6.33 -14.07 -8.32
CA PRO A 18 -4.92 -14.15 -8.04
C PRO A 18 -4.63 -15.45 -7.28
N ASP A 19 -3.66 -16.21 -7.75
CA ASP A 19 -3.27 -17.48 -7.12
C ASP A 19 -2.35 -17.21 -5.94
N SER A 20 -2.51 -17.99 -4.87
CA SER A 20 -1.54 -18.09 -3.78
C SER A 20 -0.19 -18.68 -4.23
N PHE A 21 -0.18 -19.48 -5.32
CA PHE A 21 1.02 -20.08 -5.92
C PHE A 21 1.72 -19.17 -6.93
N ASP A 22 1.05 -18.14 -7.45
CA ASP A 22 1.70 -17.10 -8.24
C ASP A 22 1.88 -15.91 -7.32
N PRO A 23 2.97 -15.85 -6.53
CA PRO A 23 3.30 -14.61 -5.87
C PRO A 23 3.42 -13.62 -7.01
N HIS A 24 2.46 -12.68 -7.11
CA HIS A 24 2.59 -11.53 -7.99
C HIS A 24 3.88 -10.84 -7.59
N LYS A 25 4.98 -11.27 -8.19
CA LYS A 25 6.30 -10.74 -7.96
C LYS A 25 6.17 -9.36 -8.49
N GLN A 26 6.05 -8.39 -7.58
CA GLN A 26 6.13 -7.00 -7.97
C GLN A 26 7.42 -6.90 -8.78
N ASN A 27 7.24 -6.63 -10.07
CA ASN A 27 8.36 -6.42 -10.96
C ASN A 27 9.22 -5.31 -10.33
N GLU A 28 10.53 -5.47 -10.31
CA GLU A 28 11.44 -4.48 -9.70
C GLU A 28 11.31 -3.09 -10.35
N SER A 29 10.63 -3.01 -11.50
CA SER A 29 10.24 -1.80 -12.21
C SER A 29 9.08 -1.04 -11.56
N ALA A 30 8.36 -1.61 -10.59
CA ALA A 30 7.37 -0.87 -9.83
C ALA A 30 8.08 0.25 -9.06
N GLN A 31 7.68 1.51 -9.30
CA GLN A 31 8.20 2.64 -8.55
C GLN A 31 8.01 2.38 -7.06
N LYS A 32 9.11 2.21 -6.33
CA LYS A 32 9.06 2.00 -4.89
C LYS A 32 8.42 3.23 -4.24
N PRO A 33 7.52 3.05 -3.26
CA PRO A 33 6.99 4.18 -2.52
C PRO A 33 8.15 4.97 -1.89
N ALA A 34 8.12 6.29 -2.01
CA ALA A 34 9.11 7.16 -1.39
C ALA A 34 9.12 6.94 0.13
N LYS A 35 10.30 6.95 0.75
CA LYS A 35 10.39 6.83 2.21
C LYS A 35 9.78 8.08 2.82
N LEU A 36 9.14 7.94 3.98
CA LEU A 36 8.61 9.08 4.73
C LEU A 36 9.66 10.16 5.03
N LYS A 37 10.92 9.75 5.21
CA LYS A 37 12.07 10.64 5.43
C LYS A 37 12.42 11.50 4.22
N ASP A 38 12.10 11.01 3.01
CA ASP A 38 12.38 11.69 1.75
C ASP A 38 11.21 12.61 1.35
N ARG A 39 10.08 12.56 2.10
CA ARG A 39 8.95 13.45 1.91
C ARG A 39 9.27 14.78 2.57
N ALA A 40 9.25 15.86 1.80
CA ALA A 40 9.32 17.20 2.37
C ALA A 40 8.19 17.36 3.39
N LEU A 41 8.54 17.68 4.64
CA LEU A 41 7.60 18.08 5.68
C LEU A 41 7.08 19.45 5.30
N GLY A 42 6.03 19.49 4.49
CA GLY A 42 5.46 20.72 3.92
C GLY A 42 4.65 21.56 4.91
N SER A 43 4.69 21.26 6.21
CA SER A 43 3.99 22.08 7.20
C SER A 43 4.96 23.11 7.77
N THR A 44 4.78 24.37 7.38
CA THR A 44 5.36 25.52 8.08
C THR A 44 4.48 25.97 9.25
N VAL A 45 3.29 25.40 9.39
CA VAL A 45 2.29 25.79 10.38
C VAL A 45 2.66 25.19 11.73
N THR A 46 2.72 26.03 12.76
CA THR A 46 2.92 25.62 14.14
C THR A 46 1.59 25.70 14.92
N PRO A 47 1.46 25.04 16.08
CA PRO A 47 0.28 25.17 16.92
C PRO A 47 -0.04 26.63 17.31
N GLU A 48 0.98 27.48 17.41
CA GLU A 48 0.84 28.90 17.74
C GLU A 48 0.09 29.71 16.67
N ASP A 49 0.11 29.26 15.40
CA ASP A 49 -0.60 29.90 14.29
C ASP A 49 -2.13 29.78 14.40
N TYR A 50 -2.64 28.86 15.23
CA TYR A 50 -4.06 28.71 15.49
C TYR A 50 -4.50 29.51 16.73
N PRO A 51 -5.74 30.04 16.75
CA PRO A 51 -6.34 30.60 17.96
C PRO A 51 -6.30 29.62 19.12
N GLU A 52 -6.13 30.10 20.36
CA GLU A 52 -5.99 29.25 21.56
C GLU A 52 -7.13 28.25 21.74
N GLU A 53 -8.35 28.63 21.37
CA GLU A 53 -9.56 27.80 21.42
C GLU A 53 -9.51 26.61 20.44
N GLN A 54 -8.69 26.72 19.39
CA GLN A 54 -8.49 25.70 18.34
C GLN A 54 -7.18 24.93 18.51
N ARG A 55 -6.30 25.34 19.44
CA ARG A 55 -5.06 24.62 19.73
C ARG A 55 -5.40 23.29 20.41
N ALA A 56 -4.75 22.22 19.96
CA ALA A 56 -4.78 20.96 20.68
C ALA A 56 -4.17 21.19 22.07
N LYS A 57 -4.99 21.15 23.12
CA LYS A 57 -4.50 21.06 24.49
C LYS A 57 -3.89 19.68 24.63
N GLY A 58 -2.56 19.60 24.61
CA GLY A 58 -1.83 18.34 24.76
C GLY A 58 -2.38 17.53 25.94
N ALA A 59 -2.50 16.20 25.73
CA ALA A 59 -2.97 15.26 26.73
C ALA A 59 -1.97 15.10 27.89
#